data_AF-A0A380EDB0-F1
#
_entry.id   AF-A0A380EDB0-F1
#
_cell.length_a   1.000
_cell.length_b   1.000
_cell.length_c   1.000
_cell.angle_alpha   90.00
_cell.angle_beta   90.00
_cell.angle_gamma   90.00
#
_symmetry.space_group_name_H-M   'P 1'
#
loop_
_entity.id
_entity.type
_entity.pdbx_description
1 polymer ?
#
loop_
_entity_poly.entity_id
_entity_poly.type
_entity_poly.pdbx_seq_one_letter_code
_entity_poly.pdbx_strand_id
1 'polypeptide(L)'
;MYEFQNHSVESNKLDDDSSETGKTPEYSLDEYLRYGFANQKTSVKMTYKIIGNFKRKVPIDELGNKNGLEYCKEAVDLFGCIIYPNDTEIGFYSPETFYQRSEKVLRYQYNTDTVSATVSTLELRTAIKVFGKKYTAEEKKNYNPIRTTDIKYSNGFIKEGTYRTETIGSKATINFDCKYGNETVRFTIKKGSQGGIYKLILDGKQIKQISCFAKSVQSETIDLIKNIDKGKHVLEMIFLGEDPKNRIDISSNKKAKPCMYVGTEKSTVLNLIADNSGRNQYKAIVDYVADSAKQFGIRYANTQTNEDIETQDKLLEFAKKQINDTPKTELDVNYIGYEKIEPRDSVFFVHELMGYNTELKVVKLDRSHPFVNAIDEVSFSNEIKDMVQIQQALNRRVIAQDNRYNYQANRINHLYTSTLNSPFETMDIGSVLI
;
A
#
# COMPACT_ATOMS: atom_id res chain seq x y z
N MET A 1 33.49 2.23 -10.57
CA MET A 1 33.01 1.03 -9.84
C MET A 1 34.11 0.01 -9.53
N TYR A 2 35.06 -0.27 -10.42
CA TYR A 2 36.15 -1.25 -10.19
C TYR A 2 36.90 -1.02 -8.86
N GLU A 3 37.29 0.22 -8.55
CA GLU A 3 37.96 0.56 -7.28
C GLU A 3 37.07 0.30 -6.05
N PHE A 4 35.74 0.43 -6.16
CA PHE A 4 34.83 0.16 -5.04
C PHE A 4 34.72 -1.34 -4.73
N GLN A 5 34.98 -2.22 -5.69
CA GLN A 5 35.03 -3.65 -5.45
C GLN A 5 36.18 -4.03 -4.51
N ASN A 6 37.26 -3.25 -4.51
CA ASN A 6 38.40 -3.48 -3.61
C ASN A 6 38.14 -2.94 -2.20
N HIS A 7 37.04 -2.23 -1.98
CA HIS A 7 36.63 -1.80 -0.65
C HIS A 7 35.88 -2.93 0.06
N SER A 8 36.35 -3.31 1.25
CA SER A 8 35.63 -4.20 2.15
C SER A 8 34.77 -3.40 3.12
N VAL A 9 33.47 -3.71 3.18
CA VAL A 9 32.54 -3.11 4.14
C VAL A 9 32.49 -4.00 5.37
N GLU A 10 33.01 -3.49 6.48
CA GLU A 10 33.11 -4.22 7.76
C GLU A 10 31.71 -4.49 8.34
N SER A 11 31.53 -5.66 8.96
CA SER A 11 30.26 -6.02 9.61
C SER A 11 29.95 -5.10 10.79
N ASN A 12 28.68 -4.80 11.01
CA ASN A 12 28.21 -4.09 12.20
C ASN A 12 27.76 -5.06 13.32
N LYS A 13 27.88 -6.37 13.12
CA LYS A 13 27.63 -7.36 14.18
C LYS A 13 28.78 -7.34 15.19
N LEU A 14 28.43 -7.31 16.46
CA LEU A 14 29.35 -7.54 17.57
C LEU A 14 29.30 -9.03 17.91
N ASP A 15 30.46 -9.66 18.16
CA ASP A 15 30.62 -11.10 18.43
C ASP A 15 30.00 -11.57 19.78
N ASP A 16 29.19 -10.74 20.44
CA ASP A 16 28.61 -11.06 21.74
C ASP A 16 27.21 -11.67 21.57
N ASP A 17 27.15 -12.98 21.70
CA ASP A 17 26.01 -13.89 21.47
C ASP A 17 24.93 -13.77 22.58
N SER A 18 24.60 -12.54 22.99
CA SER A 18 23.62 -12.28 24.05
C SER A 18 22.67 -11.12 23.72
N SER A 19 21.77 -11.36 22.76
CA SER A 19 20.47 -10.67 22.77
C SER A 19 19.38 -11.48 22.06
N GLU A 20 18.82 -12.44 22.80
CA GLU A 20 17.40 -12.74 22.61
C GLU A 20 16.59 -11.45 22.84
N THR A 21 15.66 -11.17 21.91
CA THR A 21 14.65 -10.10 21.92
C THR A 21 15.10 -8.67 21.55
N GLY A 22 15.17 -8.41 20.24
CA GLY A 22 15.17 -7.04 19.70
C GLY A 22 14.64 -7.04 18.27
N LYS A 23 13.76 -6.10 17.92
CA LYS A 23 13.28 -5.95 16.53
C LYS A 23 14.48 -5.70 15.61
N THR A 24 14.54 -6.38 14.46
CA THR A 24 15.54 -6.10 13.42
C THR A 24 15.57 -4.59 13.11
N PRO A 25 16.73 -3.91 13.21
CA PRO A 25 16.81 -2.48 12.94
C PRO A 25 16.45 -2.18 11.49
N GLU A 26 15.68 -1.10 11.29
CA GLU A 26 15.23 -0.67 9.98
C GLU A 26 16.06 0.50 9.45
N TYR A 27 16.58 0.37 8.23
CA TYR A 27 17.42 1.38 7.59
C TYR A 27 16.74 1.95 6.35
N SER A 28 16.91 3.25 6.14
CA SER A 28 16.69 3.90 4.85
C SER A 28 17.86 3.64 3.90
N LEU A 29 17.64 3.89 2.60
CA LEU A 29 18.71 3.79 1.59
C LEU A 29 19.90 4.70 1.94
N ASP A 30 19.64 5.91 2.45
CA ASP A 30 20.69 6.85 2.85
C ASP A 30 21.51 6.31 4.02
N GLU A 31 20.86 5.82 5.08
CA GLU A 31 21.54 5.22 6.24
C GLU A 31 22.39 4.01 5.83
N TYR A 32 21.87 3.15 4.94
CA TYR A 32 22.60 2.02 4.37
C TYR A 32 23.83 2.48 3.56
N LEU A 33 23.64 3.37 2.57
CA LEU A 33 24.76 3.83 1.74
C LEU A 33 25.82 4.62 2.53
N ARG A 34 25.42 5.41 3.53
CA ARG A 34 26.37 6.08 4.43
C ARG A 34 27.32 5.10 5.11
N TYR A 35 26.80 3.95 5.54
CA TYR A 35 27.59 2.92 6.17
C TYR A 35 28.58 2.29 5.18
N GLY A 36 28.10 1.80 4.04
CA GLY A 36 28.95 1.11 3.06
C GLY A 36 29.96 1.98 2.31
N PHE A 37 29.78 3.30 2.28
CA PHE A 37 30.73 4.22 1.66
C PHE A 37 31.68 4.87 2.69
N ALA A 38 31.55 4.56 3.98
CA ALA A 38 32.44 5.04 5.02
C ALA A 38 33.80 4.31 5.00
N ASN A 39 34.83 4.97 5.53
CA ASN A 39 36.13 4.35 5.80
C ASN A 39 36.78 3.59 4.62
N GLN A 40 36.57 4.06 3.39
CA GLN A 40 37.21 3.50 2.20
C GLN A 40 38.73 3.59 2.30
N LYS A 41 39.39 2.43 2.34
CA LYS A 41 40.85 2.24 2.39
C LYS A 41 41.47 2.12 0.97
N THR A 42 40.73 2.47 -0.07
CA THR A 42 41.14 2.41 -1.49
C THR A 42 41.82 3.70 -1.93
N SER A 43 42.68 3.62 -2.95
CA SER A 43 43.42 4.77 -3.50
C SER A 43 42.50 5.82 -4.12
N VAL A 44 41.38 5.37 -4.70
CA VAL A 44 40.32 6.25 -5.20
C VAL A 44 39.09 6.08 -4.32
N LYS A 45 38.60 7.19 -3.76
CA LYS A 45 37.37 7.20 -2.96
C LYS A 45 36.17 7.43 -3.87
N MET A 46 35.17 6.55 -3.74
CA MET A 46 33.89 6.70 -4.40
C MET A 46 32.94 7.52 -3.52
N THR A 47 32.09 8.30 -4.16
CA THR A 47 30.98 9.00 -3.53
C THR A 47 29.65 8.45 -4.06
N TYR A 48 28.54 8.77 -3.41
CA TYR A 48 27.23 8.37 -3.91
C TYR A 48 26.27 9.56 -3.91
N LYS A 49 25.24 9.45 -4.74
CA LYS A 49 24.14 10.42 -4.82
C LYS A 49 22.81 9.72 -4.97
N ILE A 50 21.86 10.06 -4.10
CA ILE A 50 20.49 9.54 -4.17
C ILE A 50 19.63 10.52 -4.99
N ILE A 51 18.96 9.99 -6.02
CA ILE A 51 18.19 10.79 -6.99
C ILE A 51 16.78 10.21 -7.11
N GLY A 52 15.85 10.77 -6.35
CA GLY A 52 14.48 10.27 -6.27
C GLY A 52 14.00 10.14 -4.84
N ASN A 53 12.84 9.52 -4.65
CA ASN A 53 12.20 9.39 -3.34
C ASN A 53 12.14 7.94 -2.86
N PHE A 54 12.85 7.64 -1.77
CA PHE A 54 12.89 6.34 -1.13
C PHE A 54 12.35 6.44 0.30
N LYS A 55 11.05 6.24 0.48
CA LYS A 55 10.39 6.36 1.80
C LYS A 55 10.45 5.10 2.64
N ARG A 56 10.69 3.95 2.02
CA ARG A 56 10.68 2.65 2.68
C ARG A 56 11.95 2.50 3.53
N LYS A 57 11.77 2.16 4.81
CA LYS A 57 12.83 1.57 5.62
C LYS A 57 12.73 0.05 5.53
N VAL A 58 13.87 -0.62 5.52
CA VAL A 58 13.97 -2.07 5.34
C VAL A 58 14.66 -2.66 6.58
N PRO A 59 14.11 -3.72 7.18
CA PRO A 59 14.79 -4.43 8.27
C PRO A 59 16.04 -5.14 7.73
N ILE A 60 17.21 -4.83 8.28
CA ILE A 60 18.49 -5.42 7.87
C ILE A 60 19.26 -5.88 9.12
N ASP A 61 19.53 -7.18 9.21
CA ASP A 61 20.21 -7.77 10.36
C ASP A 61 21.73 -7.51 10.36
N GLU A 62 22.35 -7.37 9.18
CA GLU A 62 23.79 -7.14 9.01
C GLU A 62 24.05 -6.26 7.80
N LEU A 63 24.70 -5.10 8.00
CA LEU A 63 25.00 -4.18 6.90
C LEU A 63 26.21 -4.66 6.09
N GLY A 64 27.30 -5.08 6.74
CA GLY A 64 28.59 -5.35 6.10
C GLY A 64 28.88 -6.82 5.79
N ASN A 65 30.16 -7.18 5.93
CA ASN A 65 30.73 -8.49 5.57
C ASN A 65 30.67 -8.81 4.06
N LYS A 66 30.86 -7.77 3.23
CA LYS A 66 30.85 -7.88 1.76
C LYS A 66 31.71 -6.79 1.13
N ASN A 67 32.10 -6.99 -0.13
CA ASN A 67 32.81 -5.94 -0.85
C ASN A 67 31.85 -4.83 -1.32
N GLY A 68 32.38 -3.64 -1.65
CA GLY A 68 31.57 -2.47 -2.00
C GLY A 68 30.66 -2.69 -3.21
N LEU A 69 31.05 -3.55 -4.15
CA LEU A 69 30.22 -3.90 -5.30
C LEU A 69 29.03 -4.80 -4.88
N GLU A 70 29.24 -5.78 -4.01
CA GLU A 70 28.19 -6.60 -3.40
C GLU A 70 27.25 -5.78 -2.54
N TYR A 71 27.78 -4.81 -1.78
CA TYR A 71 27.01 -3.85 -1.01
C TYR A 71 26.05 -3.06 -1.88
N CYS A 72 26.54 -2.56 -3.02
CA CYS A 72 25.71 -1.86 -4.00
C CYS A 72 24.62 -2.78 -4.60
N LYS A 73 24.91 -4.05 -4.88
CA LYS A 73 23.91 -5.00 -5.40
C LYS A 73 22.78 -5.23 -4.41
N GLU A 74 23.14 -5.44 -3.15
CA GLU A 74 22.16 -5.64 -2.10
C GLU A 74 21.29 -4.38 -1.91
N ALA A 75 21.84 -3.17 -2.09
CA ALA A 75 21.04 -1.94 -2.10
C ALA A 75 19.95 -1.96 -3.19
N VAL A 76 20.24 -2.49 -4.38
CA VAL A 76 19.25 -2.65 -5.47
C VAL A 76 18.15 -3.61 -5.03
N ASP A 77 18.50 -4.75 -4.45
CA ASP A 77 17.55 -5.78 -4.04
C ASP A 77 16.66 -5.31 -2.88
N LEU A 78 17.27 -4.64 -1.90
CA LEU A 78 16.59 -4.16 -0.69
C LEU A 78 15.76 -2.92 -0.94
N PHE A 79 16.18 -1.99 -1.80
CA PHE A 79 15.52 -0.69 -1.95
C PHE A 79 14.90 -0.45 -3.33
N GLY A 80 15.14 -1.33 -4.32
CA GLY A 80 14.59 -1.20 -5.67
C GLY A 80 15.13 0.01 -6.43
N CYS A 81 16.35 0.44 -6.12
CA CYS A 81 17.02 1.56 -6.79
C CYS A 81 17.73 1.10 -8.08
N ILE A 82 18.00 2.05 -8.99
CA ILE A 82 18.78 1.84 -10.21
C ILE A 82 20.15 2.46 -10.01
N ILE A 83 21.21 1.69 -10.23
CA ILE A 83 22.59 2.17 -10.11
C ILE A 83 23.07 2.63 -11.47
N TYR A 84 23.52 3.89 -11.53
CA TYR A 84 24.14 4.48 -12.71
C TYR A 84 25.40 5.25 -12.29
N PRO A 85 26.58 4.64 -12.46
CA PRO A 85 27.84 5.25 -12.04
C PRO A 85 28.30 6.31 -13.03
N ASN A 86 28.85 7.40 -12.51
CA ASN A 86 29.50 8.47 -13.26
C ASN A 86 30.88 8.71 -12.66
N ASP A 87 31.91 8.13 -13.28
CA ASP A 87 33.31 8.13 -12.80
C ASP A 87 33.44 7.68 -11.33
N THR A 88 33.62 8.64 -10.43
CA THR A 88 33.81 8.44 -8.98
C THR A 88 32.54 8.66 -8.16
N GLU A 89 31.44 9.13 -8.77
CA GLU A 89 30.13 9.29 -8.13
C GLU A 89 29.17 8.18 -8.59
N ILE A 90 28.65 7.39 -7.65
CA ILE A 90 27.68 6.33 -7.92
C ILE A 90 26.27 6.89 -7.70
N GLY A 91 25.49 7.03 -8.78
CA GLY A 91 24.12 7.50 -8.70
C GLY A 91 23.13 6.38 -8.40
N PHE A 92 22.27 6.58 -7.41
CA PHE A 92 21.18 5.69 -7.01
C PHE A 92 19.84 6.35 -7.32
N TYR A 93 19.19 5.92 -8.40
CA TYR A 93 17.98 6.53 -8.94
C TYR A 93 16.73 5.75 -8.54
N SER A 94 15.62 6.45 -8.30
CA SER A 94 14.32 5.77 -8.27
C SER A 94 13.89 5.41 -9.70
N PRO A 95 13.08 4.35 -9.90
CA PRO A 95 12.62 3.96 -11.24
C PRO A 95 11.92 5.09 -12.02
N GLU A 96 11.26 6.00 -11.29
CA GLU A 96 10.56 7.16 -11.86
C GLU A 96 11.48 8.29 -12.35
N THR A 97 12.72 8.40 -11.84
CA THR A 97 13.65 9.50 -12.15
C THR A 97 14.79 9.10 -13.07
N PHE A 98 15.02 7.79 -13.24
CA PHE A 98 16.14 7.30 -14.03
C PHE A 98 15.96 7.59 -15.53
N TYR A 99 14.80 7.24 -16.07
CA TYR A 99 14.51 7.37 -17.50
C TYR A 99 14.12 8.79 -17.90
N GLN A 100 14.56 9.18 -19.09
CA GLN A 100 14.23 10.45 -19.72
C GLN A 100 13.48 10.16 -21.01
N ARG A 101 12.31 10.79 -21.15
CA ARG A 101 11.51 10.64 -22.34
C ARG A 101 12.21 11.28 -23.51
N SER A 102 12.57 10.47 -24.49
CA SER A 102 13.12 10.93 -25.75
C SER A 102 11.99 11.25 -26.73
N GLU A 103 12.27 12.11 -27.72
CA GLU A 103 11.35 12.39 -28.83
C GLU A 103 11.37 11.27 -29.90
N LYS A 104 12.16 10.22 -29.66
CA LYS A 104 12.43 9.13 -30.60
C LYS A 104 11.26 8.16 -30.63
N VAL A 105 10.85 7.77 -31.83
CA VAL A 105 9.74 6.84 -32.06
C VAL A 105 10.27 5.61 -32.79
N LEU A 106 10.01 4.43 -32.25
CA LEU A 106 10.23 3.15 -32.93
C LEU A 106 8.92 2.69 -33.57
N ARG A 107 8.95 2.49 -34.88
CA ARG A 107 7.81 1.96 -35.62
C ARG A 107 8.18 0.58 -36.13
N TYR A 108 7.42 -0.43 -35.69
CA TYR A 108 7.64 -1.81 -36.11
C TYR A 108 7.67 -1.91 -37.64
N GLN A 109 8.77 -2.44 -38.21
CA GLN A 109 9.06 -2.60 -39.65
C GLN A 109 9.45 -1.34 -40.46
N TYR A 110 9.64 -0.17 -39.85
CA TYR A 110 10.02 1.05 -40.60
C TYR A 110 11.46 1.51 -40.35
N ASN A 111 11.83 1.80 -39.09
CA ASN A 111 13.13 2.38 -38.74
C ASN A 111 14.06 1.40 -38.03
N THR A 112 13.95 0.13 -38.41
CA THR A 112 14.58 -1.00 -37.72
C THR A 112 14.99 -2.05 -38.77
N ASP A 113 16.22 -2.57 -38.75
CA ASP A 113 16.69 -3.55 -39.76
C ASP A 113 16.10 -4.94 -39.46
N THR A 114 16.64 -5.56 -38.43
CA THR A 114 16.19 -6.81 -37.86
C THR A 114 15.51 -6.50 -36.54
N VAL A 115 14.22 -6.81 -36.48
CA VAL A 115 13.42 -6.71 -35.26
C VAL A 115 13.10 -8.11 -34.77
N SER A 116 13.58 -8.45 -33.57
CA SER A 116 13.02 -9.54 -32.80
C SER A 116 12.09 -8.96 -31.75
N ALA A 117 10.78 -9.01 -32.00
CA ALA A 117 9.76 -8.56 -31.07
C ALA A 117 9.10 -9.77 -30.41
N THR A 118 9.20 -9.87 -29.09
CA THR A 118 8.43 -10.83 -28.30
C THR A 118 7.30 -10.09 -27.59
N VAL A 119 6.07 -10.39 -27.99
CA VAL A 119 4.86 -9.82 -27.38
C VAL A 119 4.13 -10.90 -26.59
N SER A 120 3.81 -10.61 -25.34
CA SER A 120 3.05 -11.51 -24.47
C SER A 120 1.85 -10.79 -23.85
N THR A 121 0.69 -11.44 -23.93
CA THR A 121 -0.55 -10.97 -23.28
C THR A 121 -0.91 -11.80 -22.04
N LEU A 122 0.00 -12.65 -21.55
CA LEU A 122 -0.28 -13.55 -20.42
C LEU A 122 -0.55 -12.76 -19.13
N GLU A 123 0.21 -11.70 -18.90
CA GLU A 123 0.10 -10.85 -17.71
C GLU A 123 -0.79 -9.63 -17.92
N LEU A 124 -1.30 -9.42 -19.14
CA LEU A 124 -2.20 -8.33 -19.48
C LEU A 124 -3.48 -8.41 -18.63
N ARG A 125 -3.76 -7.34 -17.88
CA ARG A 125 -4.97 -7.17 -17.07
C ARG A 125 -5.58 -5.81 -17.36
N THR A 126 -6.87 -5.79 -17.63
CA THR A 126 -7.60 -4.58 -18.03
C THR A 126 -8.62 -4.14 -16.99
N ALA A 127 -8.76 -4.90 -15.90
CA ALA A 127 -9.52 -4.47 -14.73
C ALA A 127 -8.81 -4.87 -13.43
N ILE A 128 -9.02 -4.11 -12.35
CA ILE A 128 -8.50 -4.41 -11.02
C ILE A 128 -9.48 -3.97 -9.94
N LYS A 129 -9.59 -4.78 -8.89
CA LYS A 129 -10.34 -4.45 -7.68
C LYS A 129 -9.36 -4.09 -6.56
N VAL A 130 -9.54 -2.93 -5.96
CA VAL A 130 -8.71 -2.47 -4.86
C VAL A 130 -9.56 -2.09 -3.65
N PHE A 131 -9.12 -2.55 -2.48
CA PHE A 131 -9.69 -2.21 -1.18
C PHE A 131 -8.79 -1.24 -0.42
N GLY A 132 -9.36 -0.17 0.12
CA GLY A 132 -8.65 0.78 0.97
C GLY A 132 -8.58 0.33 2.43
N LYS A 133 -8.37 1.31 3.31
CA LYS A 133 -8.36 1.10 4.76
C LYS A 133 -9.70 0.56 5.28
N LYS A 134 -9.66 -0.35 6.24
CA LYS A 134 -10.84 -0.81 6.96
C LYS A 134 -11.25 0.20 8.04
N TYR A 135 -12.55 0.30 8.29
CA TYR A 135 -13.05 0.97 9.48
C TYR A 135 -12.64 0.22 10.75
N THR A 136 -12.32 0.96 11.80
CA THR A 136 -12.11 0.37 13.13
C THR A 136 -13.44 -0.06 13.75
N ALA A 137 -13.37 -0.89 14.79
CA ALA A 137 -14.57 -1.30 15.53
C ALA A 137 -15.27 -0.09 16.16
N GLU A 138 -14.51 0.88 16.67
CA GLU A 138 -15.02 2.10 17.31
C GLU A 138 -15.73 3.03 16.32
N GLU A 139 -15.23 3.14 15.09
CA GLU A 139 -15.84 3.97 14.05
C GLU A 139 -17.24 3.49 13.63
N LYS A 140 -17.59 2.23 13.92
CA LYS A 140 -18.82 1.60 13.41
C LYS A 140 -19.75 0.98 14.46
N LYS A 141 -19.24 0.59 15.62
CA LYS A 141 -20.07 0.05 16.71
C LYS A 141 -20.35 1.15 17.73
N ASN A 142 -21.63 1.42 17.97
CA ASN A 142 -22.09 2.35 19.01
C ASN A 142 -21.46 3.75 18.89
N TYR A 143 -21.26 4.22 17.66
CA TYR A 143 -20.51 5.46 17.38
C TYR A 143 -21.32 6.74 17.63
N ASN A 144 -22.64 6.62 17.89
CA ASN A 144 -23.52 7.74 18.19
C ASN A 144 -24.51 7.38 19.32
N PRO A 145 -24.04 7.25 20.56
CA PRO A 145 -24.89 6.92 21.70
C PRO A 145 -25.72 8.13 22.13
N ILE A 146 -27.03 8.05 21.99
CA ILE A 146 -27.96 9.08 22.48
C ILE A 146 -28.36 8.76 23.91
N ARG A 147 -28.06 9.67 24.83
CA ARG A 147 -28.43 9.52 26.25
C ARG A 147 -29.83 10.05 26.51
N THR A 148 -30.41 9.61 27.62
CA THR A 148 -31.73 10.09 28.08
C THR A 148 -31.82 11.61 28.18
N THR A 149 -30.71 12.28 28.54
CA THR A 149 -30.63 13.75 28.65
C THR A 149 -30.68 14.48 27.32
N ASP A 150 -30.32 13.82 26.21
CA ASP A 150 -30.21 14.43 24.88
C ASP A 150 -31.56 14.43 24.14
N ILE A 151 -32.57 13.81 24.73
CA ILE A 151 -33.92 13.64 24.17
C ILE A 151 -34.76 14.88 24.44
N LYS A 152 -35.55 15.29 23.44
CA LYS A 152 -36.51 16.39 23.59
C LYS A 152 -37.84 15.86 24.11
N TYR A 153 -38.34 16.44 25.20
CA TYR A 153 -39.55 15.98 25.89
C TYR A 153 -40.67 17.02 25.79
N SER A 154 -41.92 16.56 25.68
CA SER A 154 -43.13 17.39 25.61
C SER A 154 -44.27 16.82 26.47
N ASN A 155 -45.18 17.68 26.93
CA ASN A 155 -46.37 17.35 27.72
C ASN A 155 -46.09 16.70 29.10
N GLY A 156 -45.13 17.22 29.86
CA GLY A 156 -44.97 16.89 31.29
C GLY A 156 -44.28 15.55 31.57
N PHE A 157 -42.95 15.55 31.44
CA PHE A 157 -42.10 14.44 31.87
C PHE A 157 -41.54 14.69 33.26
N ILE A 158 -41.55 13.66 34.09
CA ILE A 158 -40.87 13.61 35.38
C ILE A 158 -39.42 13.22 35.11
N LYS A 159 -38.47 14.06 35.52
CA LYS A 159 -37.03 13.91 35.22
C LYS A 159 -36.18 13.64 36.47
N GLU A 160 -36.75 12.93 37.43
CA GLU A 160 -36.07 12.56 38.68
C GLU A 160 -35.79 11.06 38.70
N GLY A 161 -34.52 10.67 38.79
CA GLY A 161 -34.07 9.28 38.75
C GLY A 161 -34.31 8.62 37.38
N THR A 162 -35.51 8.06 37.17
CA THR A 162 -35.92 7.47 35.89
C THR A 162 -36.89 8.42 35.19
N TYR A 163 -36.48 8.88 34.01
CA TYR A 163 -37.28 9.80 33.20
C TYR A 163 -38.52 9.06 32.71
N ARG A 164 -39.69 9.59 33.04
CA ARG A 164 -40.98 8.97 32.77
C ARG A 164 -42.10 9.98 32.57
N THR A 165 -43.21 9.55 32.01
CA THR A 165 -44.43 10.35 31.94
C THR A 165 -45.66 9.49 32.21
N GLU A 166 -46.65 10.08 32.87
CA GLU A 166 -47.96 9.48 33.18
C GLU A 166 -49.07 10.08 32.29
N THR A 167 -48.73 11.05 31.45
CA THR A 167 -49.70 11.82 30.64
C THR A 167 -49.81 11.23 29.25
N ILE A 168 -51.00 10.72 28.90
CA ILE A 168 -51.27 10.17 27.56
C ILE A 168 -51.04 11.25 26.49
N GLY A 169 -50.39 10.87 25.39
CA GLY A 169 -50.02 11.78 24.30
C GLY A 169 -48.70 12.51 24.53
N SER A 170 -48.04 12.31 25.68
CA SER A 170 -46.70 12.84 25.90
C SER A 170 -45.68 12.21 24.97
N LYS A 171 -44.78 13.07 24.47
CA LYS A 171 -43.88 12.72 23.38
C LYS A 171 -42.43 12.99 23.73
N ALA A 172 -41.58 12.00 23.47
CA ALA A 172 -40.13 12.09 23.54
C ALA A 172 -39.57 11.97 22.11
N THR A 173 -38.71 12.90 21.71
CA THR A 173 -38.21 13.03 20.33
C THR A 173 -36.69 12.94 20.31
N ILE A 174 -36.18 12.02 19.51
CA ILE A 174 -34.75 11.75 19.31
C ILE A 174 -34.39 12.15 17.89
N ASN A 175 -33.39 13.01 17.74
CA ASN A 175 -32.80 13.35 16.44
C ASN A 175 -31.45 12.66 16.36
N PHE A 176 -31.18 11.94 15.27
CA PHE A 176 -29.91 11.25 15.05
C PHE A 176 -29.50 11.33 13.58
N ASP A 177 -28.21 11.13 13.32
CA ASP A 177 -27.62 11.18 11.97
C ASP A 177 -26.91 9.86 11.67
N CYS A 178 -27.28 9.25 10.55
CA CYS A 178 -26.72 8.00 10.05
C CYS A 178 -25.62 8.30 9.05
N LYS A 179 -24.38 7.89 9.36
CA LYS A 179 -23.18 8.26 8.62
C LYS A 179 -22.93 7.39 7.37
N TYR A 180 -23.35 6.14 7.40
CA TYR A 180 -22.97 5.08 6.46
C TYR A 180 -24.11 4.61 5.55
N GLY A 181 -25.38 4.80 5.94
CA GLY A 181 -26.56 4.39 5.16
C GLY A 181 -26.82 2.88 5.18
N ASN A 182 -26.34 2.20 6.20
CA ASN A 182 -26.57 0.77 6.44
C ASN A 182 -26.75 0.48 7.94
N GLU A 183 -27.16 1.48 8.71
CA GLU A 183 -27.21 1.39 10.15
C GLU A 183 -28.40 0.57 10.65
N THR A 184 -28.17 -0.11 11.76
CA THR A 184 -29.18 -0.66 12.63
C THR A 184 -29.41 0.28 13.80
N VAL A 185 -30.66 0.69 14.01
CA VAL A 185 -31.07 1.47 15.17
C VAL A 185 -31.35 0.52 16.32
N ARG A 186 -30.46 0.53 17.30
CA ARG A 186 -30.59 -0.24 18.53
C ARG A 186 -31.17 0.64 19.62
N PHE A 187 -32.26 0.18 20.24
CA PHE A 187 -33.02 0.93 21.21
C PHE A 187 -33.10 0.20 22.53
N THR A 188 -32.84 0.91 23.62
CA THR A 188 -32.90 0.38 24.99
C THR A 188 -34.20 0.82 25.64
N ILE A 189 -35.05 -0.14 25.96
CA ILE A 189 -36.34 0.05 26.60
C ILE A 189 -36.18 -0.14 28.10
N LYS A 190 -36.43 0.91 28.90
CA LYS A 190 -36.58 0.75 30.33
C LYS A 190 -37.97 0.17 30.65
N LYS A 191 -38.02 -0.83 31.54
CA LYS A 191 -39.26 -1.49 31.94
C LYS A 191 -39.46 -1.48 33.46
N GLY A 192 -40.72 -1.52 33.90
CA GLY A 192 -41.10 -1.58 35.31
C GLY A 192 -42.57 -1.94 35.49
N SER A 193 -42.99 -2.13 36.75
CA SER A 193 -44.32 -2.65 37.10
C SER A 193 -45.47 -1.71 36.78
N GLN A 194 -45.19 -0.40 36.63
CA GLN A 194 -46.15 0.62 36.20
C GLN A 194 -46.07 0.91 34.69
N GLY A 195 -45.33 0.10 33.94
CA GLY A 195 -45.09 0.38 32.52
C GLY A 195 -46.35 0.24 31.68
N GLY A 196 -46.66 1.27 30.90
CA GLY A 196 -47.72 1.25 29.90
C GLY A 196 -47.20 1.00 28.48
N ILE A 197 -47.99 1.38 27.49
CA ILE A 197 -47.66 1.21 26.06
C ILE A 197 -47.34 2.55 25.43
N TYR A 198 -46.35 2.57 24.54
CA TYR A 198 -46.09 3.69 23.64
C TYR A 198 -45.86 3.20 22.21
N LYS A 199 -46.10 4.10 21.24
CA LYS A 199 -45.76 3.87 19.84
C LYS A 199 -44.47 4.59 19.47
N LEU A 200 -43.73 3.98 18.57
CA LEU A 200 -42.52 4.49 17.95
C LEU A 200 -42.82 4.89 16.51
N ILE A 201 -42.48 6.12 16.16
CA ILE A 201 -42.63 6.70 14.83
C ILE A 201 -41.26 7.14 14.35
N LEU A 202 -40.79 6.60 13.23
CA LEU A 202 -39.55 7.01 12.59
C LEU A 202 -39.90 7.77 11.30
N ASP A 203 -39.42 9.01 11.18
CA ASP A 203 -39.63 9.88 10.02
C ASP A 203 -41.11 9.97 9.60
N GLY A 204 -41.99 10.10 10.60
CA GLY A 204 -43.45 10.19 10.39
C GLY A 204 -44.16 8.86 10.17
N LYS A 205 -43.46 7.73 10.05
CA LYS A 205 -44.06 6.39 9.88
C LYS A 205 -44.02 5.61 11.18
N GLN A 206 -45.16 5.07 11.61
CA GLN A 206 -45.20 4.18 12.78
C GLN A 206 -44.45 2.88 12.48
N ILE A 207 -43.42 2.59 13.28
CA ILE A 207 -42.57 1.40 13.10
C ILE A 207 -42.91 0.30 14.09
N LYS A 208 -43.31 0.64 15.33
CA LYS A 208 -43.55 -0.35 16.37
C LYS A 208 -44.42 0.20 17.50
N GLN A 209 -45.10 -0.69 18.21
CA GLN A 209 -45.77 -0.40 19.47
C GLN A 209 -45.19 -1.32 20.55
N ILE A 210 -44.81 -0.74 21.68
CA ILE A 210 -44.00 -1.42 22.70
C ILE A 210 -44.62 -1.20 24.08
N SER A 211 -44.66 -2.27 24.88
CA SER A 211 -44.98 -2.21 26.31
C SER A 211 -43.70 -2.05 27.13
N CYS A 212 -43.71 -1.11 28.07
CA CYS A 212 -42.66 -0.96 29.08
C CYS A 212 -43.00 -1.67 30.40
N PHE A 213 -44.00 -2.55 30.42
CA PHE A 213 -44.32 -3.35 31.59
C PHE A 213 -43.26 -4.44 31.85
N ALA A 214 -42.88 -4.60 33.12
CA ALA A 214 -42.17 -5.77 33.63
C ALA A 214 -42.44 -5.92 35.14
N LYS A 215 -42.51 -7.16 35.65
CA LYS A 215 -42.73 -7.42 37.09
C LYS A 215 -41.63 -6.80 37.97
N SER A 216 -40.38 -6.85 37.49
CA SER A 216 -39.21 -6.22 38.11
C SER A 216 -38.63 -5.15 37.18
N VAL A 217 -37.92 -4.19 37.76
CA VAL A 217 -37.25 -3.13 37.00
C VAL A 217 -36.10 -3.73 36.20
N GLN A 218 -36.18 -3.61 34.88
CA GLN A 218 -35.17 -4.14 33.95
C GLN A 218 -35.04 -3.24 32.72
N SER A 219 -34.02 -3.49 31.91
CA SER A 219 -33.85 -2.84 30.60
C SER A 219 -33.72 -3.90 29.53
N GLU A 220 -34.37 -3.71 28.40
CA GLU A 220 -34.31 -4.61 27.25
C GLU A 220 -33.81 -3.85 26.04
N THR A 221 -32.82 -4.40 25.35
CA THR A 221 -32.25 -3.80 24.15
C THR A 221 -32.75 -4.53 22.91
N ILE A 222 -33.31 -3.80 21.95
CA ILE A 222 -33.85 -4.36 20.72
C ILE A 222 -33.30 -3.63 19.49
N ASP A 223 -33.22 -4.33 18.36
CA ASP A 223 -33.00 -3.70 17.06
C ASP A 223 -34.36 -3.28 16.49
N LEU A 224 -34.58 -1.97 16.32
CA LEU A 224 -35.86 -1.42 15.85
C LEU A 224 -36.03 -1.57 14.34
N ILE A 225 -34.98 -1.21 13.61
CA ILE A 225 -34.93 -1.20 12.16
C ILE A 225 -33.48 -1.36 11.71
N LYS A 226 -33.29 -1.99 10.55
CA LYS A 226 -31.99 -2.23 9.93
C LYS A 226 -31.95 -1.54 8.57
N ASN A 227 -30.74 -1.21 8.10
CA ASN A 227 -30.50 -0.57 6.82
C ASN A 227 -31.24 0.77 6.69
N ILE A 228 -31.12 1.63 7.70
CA ILE A 228 -31.54 3.03 7.57
C ILE A 228 -30.62 3.74 6.58
N ASP A 229 -31.21 4.58 5.74
CA ASP A 229 -30.51 5.43 4.78
C ASP A 229 -29.57 6.43 5.45
N LYS A 230 -28.63 6.98 4.69
CA LYS A 230 -27.68 7.96 5.20
C LYS A 230 -28.38 9.31 5.42
N GLY A 231 -28.11 9.96 6.55
CA GLY A 231 -28.55 11.31 6.86
C GLY A 231 -29.33 11.44 8.16
N LYS A 232 -30.06 12.56 8.29
CA LYS A 232 -30.77 12.94 9.52
C LYS A 232 -32.12 12.25 9.61
N HIS A 233 -32.40 11.68 10.77
CA HIS A 233 -33.63 10.97 11.09
C HIS A 233 -34.24 11.45 12.41
N VAL A 234 -35.55 11.28 12.54
CA VAL A 234 -36.31 11.65 13.73
C VAL A 234 -37.11 10.45 14.24
N LEU A 235 -36.81 10.00 15.46
CA LEU A 235 -37.58 8.99 16.18
C LEU A 235 -38.43 9.63 17.26
N GLU A 236 -39.73 9.35 17.23
CA GLU A 236 -40.71 9.88 18.17
C GLU A 236 -41.34 8.74 18.97
N MET A 237 -41.33 8.88 20.29
CA MET A 237 -42.00 7.99 21.23
C MET A 237 -43.24 8.70 21.74
N ILE A 238 -44.42 8.12 21.57
CA ILE A 238 -45.69 8.72 22.00
C ILE A 238 -46.39 7.77 22.97
N PHE A 239 -46.62 8.22 24.21
CA PHE A 239 -47.29 7.43 25.23
C PHE A 239 -48.78 7.25 24.91
N LEU A 240 -49.24 6.00 24.90
CA LEU A 240 -50.62 5.63 24.57
C LEU A 240 -51.46 5.29 25.81
N GLY A 241 -50.84 5.13 26.98
CA GLY A 241 -51.53 4.82 28.23
C GLY A 241 -51.24 3.42 28.75
N GLU A 242 -52.20 2.85 29.48
CA GLU A 242 -52.07 1.54 30.13
C GLU A 242 -51.89 0.39 29.14
N ASP A 243 -51.16 -0.66 29.54
CA ASP A 243 -51.09 -1.92 28.80
C ASP A 243 -52.36 -2.76 29.08
N PRO A 244 -53.23 -3.02 28.07
CA PRO A 244 -54.44 -3.80 28.28
C PRO A 244 -54.18 -5.22 28.78
N LYS A 245 -53.00 -5.78 28.50
CA LYS A 245 -52.60 -7.15 28.88
C LYS A 245 -51.97 -7.21 30.28
N ASN A 246 -51.42 -6.10 30.76
CA ASN A 246 -50.71 -6.02 32.02
C ASN A 246 -51.24 -4.81 32.81
N ARG A 247 -52.49 -4.93 33.27
CA ARG A 247 -53.14 -3.88 34.04
C ARG A 247 -52.44 -3.71 35.39
N ILE A 248 -52.37 -2.47 35.83
CA ILE A 248 -51.75 -2.15 37.12
C ILE A 248 -52.68 -2.61 38.23
N ASP A 249 -52.14 -3.33 39.21
CA ASP A 249 -52.90 -3.69 40.40
C ASP A 249 -53.01 -2.49 41.35
N ILE A 250 -54.17 -1.82 41.28
CA ILE A 250 -54.48 -0.61 42.05
C ILE A 250 -54.91 -0.97 43.49
N SER A 251 -55.13 -2.25 43.81
CA SER A 251 -55.59 -2.69 45.13
C SER A 251 -54.55 -2.43 46.22
N SER A 252 -53.27 -2.57 45.88
CA SER A 252 -52.14 -2.38 46.78
C SER A 252 -51.64 -0.93 46.84
N ASN A 253 -51.87 -0.14 45.78
CA ASN A 253 -51.49 1.28 45.75
C ASN A 253 -52.44 2.11 44.88
N LYS A 254 -53.39 2.79 45.52
CA LYS A 254 -54.38 3.66 44.85
C LYS A 254 -53.80 4.84 44.04
N LYS A 255 -52.51 5.16 44.21
CA LYS A 255 -51.82 6.24 43.48
C LYS A 255 -51.00 5.74 42.29
N ALA A 256 -50.91 4.42 42.07
CA ALA A 256 -50.16 3.87 40.94
C ALA A 256 -50.84 4.23 39.61
N LYS A 257 -50.07 4.82 38.68
CA LYS A 257 -50.53 5.21 37.35
C LYS A 257 -49.67 4.56 36.27
N PRO A 258 -50.25 4.22 35.11
CA PRO A 258 -49.47 3.75 33.98
C PRO A 258 -48.54 4.85 33.49
N CYS A 259 -47.30 4.50 33.22
CA CYS A 259 -46.29 5.43 32.77
C CYS A 259 -45.46 4.87 31.62
N MET A 260 -44.97 5.76 30.76
CA MET A 260 -43.91 5.45 29.82
C MET A 260 -42.56 5.73 30.48
N TYR A 261 -41.73 4.71 30.59
CA TYR A 261 -40.32 4.87 30.98
C TYR A 261 -39.45 5.13 29.75
N VAL A 262 -38.49 6.04 29.89
CA VAL A 262 -37.50 6.34 28.85
C VAL A 262 -36.13 5.78 29.24
N GLY A 263 -35.59 6.22 30.37
CA GLY A 263 -34.29 5.78 30.86
C GLY A 263 -33.89 6.49 32.15
N THR A 264 -32.78 6.08 32.76
CA THR A 264 -32.15 6.89 33.81
C THR A 264 -31.29 7.97 33.17
N GLU A 265 -30.91 9.00 33.93
CA GLU A 265 -30.10 10.12 33.44
C GLU A 265 -28.84 9.69 32.65
N LYS A 266 -28.13 8.66 33.13
CA LYS A 266 -26.89 8.15 32.50
C LYS A 266 -27.13 7.06 31.44
N SER A 267 -28.37 6.65 31.22
CA SER A 267 -28.68 5.55 30.29
C SER A 267 -28.53 6.00 28.84
N THR A 268 -27.96 5.13 28.00
CA THR A 268 -28.04 5.25 26.54
C THR A 268 -29.33 4.63 26.05
N VAL A 269 -30.18 5.45 25.44
CA VAL A 269 -31.52 5.06 24.98
C VAL A 269 -31.47 4.58 23.53
N LEU A 270 -30.62 5.17 22.70
CA LEU A 270 -30.46 4.80 21.30
C LEU A 270 -28.99 4.70 20.92
N ASN A 271 -28.64 3.66 20.18
CA ASN A 271 -27.32 3.44 19.59
C ASN A 271 -27.47 3.14 18.10
N LEU A 272 -26.50 3.63 17.32
CA LEU A 272 -26.35 3.27 15.92
C LEU A 272 -25.22 2.25 15.76
N ILE A 273 -25.50 1.20 15.00
CA ILE A 273 -24.53 0.15 14.66
C ILE A 273 -24.50 0.05 13.14
N ALA A 274 -23.37 0.36 12.54
CA ALA A 274 -23.17 0.15 11.11
C ALA A 274 -22.90 -1.33 10.81
N ASP A 275 -23.29 -1.78 9.62
CA ASP A 275 -22.89 -3.10 9.15
C ASP A 275 -21.40 -3.12 8.76
N ASN A 276 -20.69 -4.11 9.30
CA ASN A 276 -19.26 -4.35 9.11
C ASN A 276 -18.98 -5.56 8.22
N SER A 277 -20.01 -6.13 7.59
CA SER A 277 -19.84 -7.32 6.76
C SER A 277 -19.35 -6.99 5.34
N GLY A 278 -18.60 -7.93 4.76
CA GLY A 278 -18.24 -7.91 3.34
C GLY A 278 -17.52 -6.63 2.91
N ARG A 279 -18.11 -5.92 1.93
CA ARG A 279 -17.56 -4.68 1.36
C ARG A 279 -17.68 -3.49 2.32
N ASN A 280 -18.69 -3.48 3.18
CA ASN A 280 -18.97 -2.33 4.03
C ASN A 280 -17.82 -2.05 5.00
N GLN A 281 -16.99 -3.05 5.35
CA GLN A 281 -15.84 -2.86 6.24
C GLN A 281 -14.79 -1.87 5.74
N TYR A 282 -14.76 -1.52 4.45
CA TYR A 282 -13.74 -0.66 3.85
C TYR A 282 -14.21 0.79 3.71
N LYS A 283 -13.31 1.75 3.97
CA LYS A 283 -13.53 3.19 3.80
C LYS A 283 -13.67 3.58 2.33
N ALA A 284 -12.90 2.91 1.45
CA ALA A 284 -12.93 3.10 0.01
C ALA A 284 -12.80 1.76 -0.71
N ILE A 285 -13.49 1.63 -1.84
CA ILE A 285 -13.42 0.48 -2.74
C ILE A 285 -13.42 1.04 -4.15
N VAL A 286 -12.51 0.55 -4.99
CA VAL A 286 -12.44 0.91 -6.40
C VAL A 286 -12.46 -0.36 -7.24
N ASP A 287 -13.34 -0.38 -8.24
CA ASP A 287 -13.34 -1.33 -9.34
C ASP A 287 -12.93 -0.52 -10.59
N TYR A 288 -11.67 -0.65 -11.00
CA TYR A 288 -11.10 0.11 -12.11
C TYR A 288 -11.06 -0.76 -13.36
N VAL A 289 -11.49 -0.20 -14.49
CA VAL A 289 -11.40 -0.81 -15.82
C VAL A 289 -10.65 0.16 -16.73
N ALA A 290 -9.56 -0.32 -17.34
CA ALA A 290 -8.74 0.46 -18.26
C ALA A 290 -9.39 0.61 -19.64
N ASP A 291 -9.03 1.66 -20.37
CA ASP A 291 -9.52 1.88 -21.74
C ASP A 291 -9.12 0.76 -22.71
N SER A 292 -7.98 0.11 -22.46
CA SER A 292 -7.51 -1.05 -23.23
C SER A 292 -8.45 -2.26 -23.13
N ALA A 293 -9.39 -2.29 -22.18
CA ALA A 293 -10.47 -3.27 -22.12
C ALA A 293 -11.35 -3.27 -23.38
N LYS A 294 -11.44 -2.13 -24.09
CA LYS A 294 -12.18 -2.03 -25.36
C LYS A 294 -11.55 -2.91 -26.45
N GLN A 295 -10.23 -3.05 -26.44
CA GLN A 295 -9.47 -3.82 -27.42
C GLN A 295 -9.24 -5.27 -26.94
N PHE A 296 -8.95 -5.47 -25.66
CA PHE A 296 -8.49 -6.77 -25.13
C PHE A 296 -9.53 -7.52 -24.26
N GLY A 297 -10.72 -6.93 -24.09
CA GLY A 297 -11.76 -7.43 -23.19
C GLY A 297 -11.45 -7.18 -21.71
N ILE A 298 -12.41 -7.47 -20.82
CA ILE A 298 -12.25 -7.31 -19.37
C ILE A 298 -11.48 -8.51 -18.80
N ARG A 299 -10.32 -8.24 -18.20
CA ARG A 299 -9.43 -9.22 -17.59
C ARG A 299 -9.03 -8.74 -16.20
N TYR A 300 -9.57 -9.36 -15.15
CA TYR A 300 -9.32 -8.96 -13.77
C TYR A 300 -7.94 -9.39 -13.28
N ALA A 301 -7.17 -8.42 -12.79
CA ALA A 301 -5.99 -8.65 -11.97
C ALA A 301 -6.39 -9.22 -10.61
N ASN A 302 -5.40 -9.77 -9.90
CA ASN A 302 -5.58 -10.14 -8.50
C ASN A 302 -5.99 -8.90 -7.70
N THR A 303 -6.92 -9.11 -6.77
CA THR A 303 -7.37 -8.06 -5.87
C THR A 303 -6.21 -7.54 -5.03
N GLN A 304 -6.10 -6.23 -4.90
CA GLN A 304 -5.09 -5.56 -4.08
C GLN A 304 -5.73 -4.85 -2.89
N THR A 305 -4.97 -4.68 -1.82
CA THR A 305 -5.41 -3.95 -0.62
C THR A 305 -4.34 -2.94 -0.20
N ASN A 306 -4.75 -1.73 0.15
CA ASN A 306 -3.88 -0.70 0.70
C ASN A 306 -4.51 -0.12 1.97
N GLU A 307 -3.93 -0.43 3.13
CA GLU A 307 -4.48 -0.06 4.44
C GLU A 307 -4.23 1.40 4.83
N ASP A 308 -3.40 2.12 4.08
CA ASP A 308 -3.07 3.52 4.36
C ASP A 308 -4.03 4.49 3.65
N ILE A 309 -4.70 4.04 2.59
CA ILE A 309 -5.56 4.89 1.76
C ILE A 309 -7.00 4.85 2.26
N GLU A 310 -7.51 6.00 2.69
CA GLU A 310 -8.90 6.15 3.14
C GLU A 310 -9.86 6.69 2.06
N THR A 311 -9.34 7.37 1.04
CA THR A 311 -10.16 8.07 0.03
C THR A 311 -10.20 7.36 -1.31
N GLN A 312 -11.35 7.46 -1.99
CA GLN A 312 -11.60 6.79 -3.26
C GLN A 312 -10.69 7.29 -4.39
N ASP A 313 -10.41 8.59 -4.48
CA ASP A 313 -9.58 9.17 -5.55
C ASP A 313 -8.13 8.68 -5.48
N LYS A 314 -7.54 8.68 -4.27
CA LYS A 314 -6.20 8.14 -4.04
C LYS A 314 -6.13 6.64 -4.32
N LEU A 315 -7.20 5.91 -4.01
CA LEU A 315 -7.28 4.48 -4.28
C LEU A 315 -7.39 4.19 -5.78
N LEU A 316 -8.04 5.07 -6.54
CA LEU A 316 -8.10 5.01 -8.00
C LEU A 316 -6.73 5.27 -8.63
N GLU A 317 -5.98 6.27 -8.16
CA GLU A 317 -4.60 6.49 -8.61
C GLU A 317 -3.71 5.28 -8.33
N PHE A 318 -3.85 4.68 -7.15
CA PHE A 318 -3.16 3.44 -6.82
C PHE A 318 -3.56 2.29 -7.76
N ALA A 319 -4.85 2.11 -8.03
CA ALA A 319 -5.35 1.09 -8.95
C ALA A 319 -4.74 1.23 -10.36
N LYS A 320 -4.67 2.46 -10.89
CA LYS A 320 -4.05 2.76 -12.19
C LYS A 320 -2.56 2.44 -12.23
N LYS A 321 -1.83 2.58 -11.12
CA LYS A 321 -0.40 2.23 -11.05
C LYS A 321 -0.13 0.74 -10.95
N GLN A 322 -1.09 -0.04 -10.43
CA GLN A 322 -0.90 -1.49 -10.20
C GLN A 322 -1.32 -2.35 -11.39
N ILE A 323 -2.14 -1.82 -12.28
CA ILE A 323 -2.65 -2.55 -13.44
C ILE A 323 -1.62 -2.56 -14.57
N ASN A 324 -1.46 -3.72 -15.21
CA ASN A 324 -0.66 -3.87 -16.42
C ASN A 324 -1.59 -4.01 -17.62
N ASP A 325 -2.01 -2.87 -18.17
CA ASP A 325 -3.08 -2.77 -19.16
C ASP A 325 -2.58 -2.71 -20.61
N THR A 326 -1.27 -2.88 -20.82
CA THR A 326 -0.62 -3.01 -22.13
C THR A 326 0.09 -4.37 -22.27
N PRO A 327 0.19 -4.95 -23.49
CA PRO A 327 0.95 -6.17 -23.69
C PRO A 327 2.41 -6.02 -23.28
N LYS A 328 2.95 -7.05 -22.62
CA LYS A 328 4.40 -7.15 -22.38
C LYS A 328 5.09 -7.18 -23.73
N THR A 329 5.98 -6.22 -23.97
CA THR A 329 6.70 -6.06 -25.22
C THR A 329 8.19 -6.02 -24.92
N GLU A 330 8.90 -7.07 -25.33
CA GLU A 330 10.35 -7.12 -25.37
C GLU A 330 10.78 -6.98 -26.83
N LEU A 331 11.70 -6.05 -27.07
CA LEU A 331 12.10 -5.68 -28.42
C LEU A 331 13.62 -5.64 -28.50
N ASP A 332 14.21 -6.56 -29.26
CA ASP A 332 15.62 -6.51 -29.62
C ASP A 332 15.74 -5.97 -31.05
N VAL A 333 16.48 -4.88 -31.20
CA VAL A 333 16.58 -4.14 -32.47
C VAL A 333 18.02 -3.80 -32.79
N ASN A 334 18.39 -4.00 -34.05
CA ASN A 334 19.51 -3.30 -34.66
C ASN A 334 19.05 -1.92 -35.10
N TYR A 335 19.41 -0.90 -34.31
CA TYR A 335 18.88 0.44 -34.49
C TYR A 335 19.65 1.18 -35.60
N ILE A 336 19.09 1.24 -36.81
CA ILE A 336 19.70 1.95 -37.96
C ILE A 336 19.47 3.46 -37.94
N GLY A 337 18.80 4.01 -36.91
CA GLY A 337 18.47 5.43 -36.89
C GLY A 337 19.71 6.32 -36.77
N TYR A 338 19.64 7.52 -37.33
CA TYR A 338 20.70 8.54 -37.19
C TYR A 338 20.79 9.13 -35.78
N GLU A 339 19.81 8.86 -34.92
CA GLU A 339 19.69 9.45 -33.58
C GLU A 339 20.32 8.54 -32.53
N LYS A 340 21.36 9.02 -31.85
CA LYS A 340 22.05 8.24 -30.83
C LYS A 340 21.12 7.91 -29.66
N ILE A 341 20.88 6.62 -29.37
CA ILE A 341 20.13 6.18 -28.18
C ILE A 341 21.05 6.15 -26.97
N GLU A 342 20.56 6.70 -25.85
CA GLU A 342 21.26 6.68 -24.57
C GLU A 342 20.66 5.63 -23.62
N PRO A 343 21.46 5.08 -22.68
CA PRO A 343 20.98 4.07 -21.72
C PRO A 343 19.81 4.51 -20.84
N ARG A 344 19.54 5.81 -20.74
CA ARG A 344 18.46 6.40 -19.95
C ARG A 344 17.24 6.77 -20.78
N ASP A 345 17.26 6.56 -22.08
CA ASP A 345 16.14 6.93 -22.93
C ASP A 345 14.93 6.01 -22.71
N SER A 346 13.74 6.62 -22.71
CA SER A 346 12.52 5.93 -23.09
C SER A 346 12.05 6.40 -24.47
N VAL A 347 11.57 5.45 -25.26
CA VAL A 347 11.15 5.63 -26.65
C VAL A 347 9.71 5.22 -26.82
N PHE A 348 9.00 5.86 -27.74
CA PHE A 348 7.62 5.47 -28.03
C PHE A 348 7.61 4.38 -29.11
N PHE A 349 7.06 3.21 -28.79
CA PHE A 349 6.91 2.10 -29.73
C PHE A 349 5.50 2.02 -30.27
N VAL A 350 5.40 1.96 -31.59
CA VAL A 350 4.14 1.82 -32.33
C VAL A 350 4.13 0.45 -33.00
N HIS A 351 3.23 -0.42 -32.53
CA HIS A 351 3.02 -1.74 -33.12
C HIS A 351 1.81 -1.72 -34.07
N GLU A 352 2.03 -1.31 -35.32
CA GLU A 352 0.96 -1.11 -36.31
C GLU A 352 0.06 -2.37 -36.50
N LEU A 353 0.65 -3.57 -36.58
CA LEU A 353 -0.12 -4.82 -36.80
C LEU A 353 -1.04 -5.20 -35.64
N MET A 354 -0.64 -4.92 -34.40
CA MET A 354 -1.43 -5.23 -33.20
C MET A 354 -2.23 -4.02 -32.72
N GLY A 355 -2.04 -2.86 -33.34
CA GLY A 355 -2.80 -1.63 -33.08
C GLY A 355 -2.64 -1.10 -31.65
N TYR A 356 -1.46 -1.24 -31.04
CA TYR A 356 -1.17 -0.66 -29.73
C TYR A 356 0.15 0.10 -29.73
N ASN A 357 0.21 1.09 -28.84
CA ASN A 357 1.38 1.92 -28.65
C ASN A 357 1.81 1.81 -27.18
N THR A 358 3.11 1.68 -26.94
CA THR A 358 3.66 1.60 -25.58
C THR A 358 4.96 2.37 -25.50
N GLU A 359 5.21 2.96 -24.34
CA GLU A 359 6.55 3.46 -24.03
C GLU A 359 7.45 2.26 -23.71
N LEU A 360 8.60 2.19 -24.36
CA LEU A 360 9.64 1.21 -24.06
C LEU A 360 10.85 1.92 -23.45
N LYS A 361 11.52 1.24 -22.55
CA LYS A 361 12.73 1.73 -21.89
C LYS A 361 13.93 0.93 -22.37
N VAL A 362 15.06 1.60 -22.57
CA VAL A 362 16.32 0.93 -22.93
C VAL A 362 16.75 0.06 -21.76
N VAL A 363 16.96 -1.24 -22.01
CA VAL A 363 17.45 -2.20 -21.01
C VAL A 363 18.86 -2.70 -21.33
N LYS A 364 19.25 -2.67 -22.60
CA LYS A 364 20.59 -3.07 -23.06
C LYS A 364 21.01 -2.20 -24.23
N LEU A 365 22.27 -1.85 -24.26
CA LEU A 365 22.89 -1.10 -25.35
C LEU A 365 24.28 -1.67 -25.60
N ASP A 366 24.42 -2.44 -26.67
CA ASP A 366 25.71 -2.96 -27.11
C ASP A 366 26.25 -2.04 -28.22
N ARG A 367 27.23 -1.22 -27.86
CA ARG A 367 27.90 -0.33 -28.82
C ARG A 367 29.08 -1.01 -29.45
N SER A 368 29.22 -0.86 -30.76
CA SER A 368 30.44 -1.27 -31.44
C SER A 368 31.62 -0.39 -31.06
N HIS A 369 32.83 -0.87 -31.34
CA HIS A 369 34.05 -0.11 -31.11
C HIS A 369 33.98 1.25 -31.83
N PRO A 370 34.38 2.38 -31.22
CA PRO A 370 34.27 3.72 -31.82
C PRO A 370 34.93 3.91 -33.20
N PHE A 371 35.79 2.98 -33.61
CA PHE A 371 36.51 2.99 -34.89
C PHE A 371 35.96 1.97 -35.90
N VAL A 372 34.93 1.21 -35.53
CA VAL A 372 34.24 0.25 -36.39
C VAL A 372 32.88 0.83 -36.73
N ASN A 373 32.60 1.01 -38.01
CA ASN A 373 31.31 1.48 -38.48
C ASN A 373 30.29 0.33 -38.48
N ALA A 374 29.87 -0.10 -37.29
CA ALA A 374 28.79 -1.07 -37.11
C ALA A 374 27.66 -0.44 -36.30
N ILE A 375 26.45 -0.95 -36.55
CA ILE A 375 25.21 -0.44 -35.95
C ILE A 375 25.14 -0.88 -34.48
N ASP A 376 24.66 0.00 -33.61
CA ASP A 376 24.42 -0.31 -32.20
C ASP A 376 23.21 -1.26 -32.07
N GLU A 377 23.35 -2.29 -31.24
CA GLU A 377 22.26 -3.19 -30.88
C GLU A 377 21.59 -2.69 -29.59
N VAL A 378 20.27 -2.48 -29.64
CA VAL A 378 19.50 -1.92 -28.53
C VAL A 378 18.33 -2.83 -28.20
N SER A 379 18.25 -3.20 -26.92
CA SER A 379 17.11 -3.94 -26.37
C SER A 379 16.23 -3.01 -25.56
N PHE A 380 14.92 -3.16 -25.73
CA PHE A 380 13.91 -2.37 -25.03
C PHE A 380 12.87 -3.25 -24.33
N SER A 381 12.29 -2.75 -23.24
CA SER A 381 11.19 -3.40 -22.53
C SER A 381 10.26 -2.37 -21.87
N ASN A 382 8.97 -2.70 -21.75
CA ASN A 382 7.99 -1.92 -20.98
C ASN A 382 7.72 -2.46 -19.56
N GLU A 383 8.28 -3.62 -19.19
CA GLU A 383 7.97 -4.26 -17.90
C GLU A 383 8.82 -3.77 -16.73
N ILE A 384 8.15 -3.44 -15.62
CA ILE A 384 8.80 -2.88 -14.42
C ILE A 384 9.56 -3.96 -13.63
N LYS A 385 8.96 -5.15 -13.47
CA LYS A 385 9.56 -6.26 -12.73
C LYS A 385 10.73 -6.88 -13.48
N ASP A 386 10.55 -7.07 -14.78
CA ASP A 386 11.61 -7.58 -15.62
C ASP A 386 12.76 -6.60 -15.69
N MET A 387 12.56 -5.28 -15.69
CA MET A 387 13.70 -4.36 -15.70
C MET A 387 14.67 -4.53 -14.52
N VAL A 388 14.15 -4.66 -13.29
CA VAL A 388 15.02 -4.89 -12.12
C VAL A 388 15.68 -6.27 -12.22
N GLN A 389 14.94 -7.30 -12.65
CA GLN A 389 15.47 -8.67 -12.82
C GLN A 389 16.45 -8.81 -14.00
N ILE A 390 16.20 -8.12 -15.10
CA ILE A 390 17.04 -7.98 -16.30
C ILE A 390 18.29 -7.22 -15.89
N GLN A 391 18.19 -6.14 -15.12
CA GLN A 391 19.35 -5.41 -14.62
C GLN A 391 20.18 -6.29 -13.67
N GLN A 392 19.54 -7.06 -12.78
CA GLN A 392 20.21 -8.05 -11.94
C GLN A 392 20.90 -9.13 -12.78
N ALA A 393 20.25 -9.63 -13.82
CA ALA A 393 20.80 -10.65 -14.73
C ALA A 393 21.95 -10.09 -15.59
N LEU A 394 21.83 -8.87 -16.11
CA LEU A 394 22.86 -8.16 -16.86
C LEU A 394 24.06 -7.87 -15.96
N ASN A 395 23.83 -7.36 -14.75
CA ASN A 395 24.89 -7.17 -13.76
C ASN A 395 25.61 -8.51 -13.48
N ARG A 396 24.88 -9.60 -13.24
CA ARG A 396 25.46 -10.96 -13.07
C ARG A 396 26.29 -11.40 -14.28
N ARG A 397 25.88 -11.08 -15.51
CA ARG A 397 26.62 -11.41 -16.74
C ARG A 397 27.87 -10.57 -16.93
N VAL A 398 27.79 -9.25 -16.71
CA VAL A 398 28.95 -8.35 -16.72
C VAL A 398 29.99 -8.82 -15.70
N ILE A 399 29.56 -9.27 -14.52
CA ILE A 399 30.44 -9.82 -13.47
C ILE A 399 31.09 -11.15 -13.90
N ALA A 400 30.33 -12.05 -14.52
CA ALA A 400 30.89 -13.30 -15.04
C ALA A 400 31.93 -13.04 -16.15
N GLN A 401 31.73 -11.99 -16.93
CA GLN A 401 32.65 -11.54 -17.97
C GLN A 401 33.89 -10.86 -17.37
N ASP A 402 33.75 -9.99 -16.37
CA ASP A 402 34.88 -9.38 -15.63
C ASP A 402 35.72 -10.44 -14.92
N ASN A 403 35.09 -11.45 -14.30
CA ASN A 403 35.81 -12.58 -13.70
C ASN A 403 36.60 -13.39 -14.75
N ARG A 404 36.06 -13.52 -15.98
CA ARG A 404 36.79 -14.15 -17.10
C ARG A 404 37.94 -13.27 -17.60
N TYR A 405 37.75 -11.96 -17.70
CA TYR A 405 38.82 -11.02 -18.05
C TYR A 405 39.93 -11.02 -17.01
N ASN A 406 39.61 -11.03 -15.72
CA ASN A 406 40.59 -11.15 -14.63
C ASN A 406 41.35 -12.49 -14.71
N TYR A 407 40.67 -13.59 -15.03
CA TYR A 407 41.33 -14.88 -15.26
C TYR A 407 42.27 -14.84 -16.48
N GLN A 408 41.86 -14.20 -17.57
CA GLN A 408 42.70 -14.05 -18.77
C GLN A 408 43.89 -13.10 -18.52
N ALA A 409 43.68 -11.98 -17.83
CA ALA A 409 44.74 -11.05 -17.43
C ALA A 409 45.74 -11.71 -16.48
N ASN A 410 45.27 -12.52 -15.53
CA ASN A 410 46.15 -13.29 -14.64
C ASN A 410 46.97 -14.33 -15.42
N ARG A 411 46.37 -15.01 -16.41
CA ARG A 411 47.12 -15.92 -17.30
C ARG A 411 48.14 -15.18 -18.17
N ILE A 412 47.81 -14.00 -18.67
CA ILE A 412 48.72 -13.15 -19.44
C ILE A 412 49.88 -12.67 -18.55
N ASN A 413 49.61 -12.23 -17.32
CA ASN A 413 50.63 -11.84 -16.35
C ASN A 413 51.54 -13.01 -15.97
N HIS A 414 51.01 -14.23 -15.88
CA HIS A 414 51.82 -15.44 -15.65
C HIS A 414 52.73 -15.80 -16.84
N LEU A 415 52.36 -15.43 -18.07
CA LEU A 415 53.21 -15.59 -19.26
C LEU A 415 54.34 -14.55 -19.30
N TYR A 416 54.11 -13.34 -18.76
CA TYR A 416 55.13 -12.29 -18.65
C TYR A 416 56.09 -12.50 -17.48
N THR A 417 55.66 -13.15 -16.38
CA THR A 417 56.56 -13.43 -15.24
C THR A 417 57.48 -14.62 -15.47
N SER A 418 57.13 -15.57 -16.36
CA SER A 418 58.00 -16.72 -16.66
C SER A 418 59.17 -16.41 -17.61
N THR A 419 59.30 -15.18 -18.10
CA THR A 419 60.32 -14.80 -19.11
C THR A 419 61.35 -13.78 -18.62
N LEU A 420 61.37 -13.43 -17.33
CA LEU A 420 62.39 -12.54 -16.74
C LEU A 420 63.20 -13.26 -15.65
N ASN A 421 63.92 -14.32 -16.03
CA ASN A 421 65.15 -14.69 -15.34
C ASN A 421 66.25 -13.71 -15.77
N SER A 422 66.41 -12.61 -15.03
CA SER A 422 67.61 -11.77 -15.12
C SER A 422 68.80 -12.51 -14.46
N PRO A 423 70.00 -12.54 -15.07
CA PRO A 423 71.08 -13.47 -14.75
C PRO A 423 72.02 -12.99 -13.61
N PHE A 424 71.52 -12.26 -12.63
CA PHE A 424 72.36 -11.71 -11.56
C PHE A 424 71.97 -12.30 -10.21
N GLU A 425 72.85 -13.14 -9.67
CA GLU A 425 72.83 -13.55 -8.26
C GLU A 425 73.20 -12.35 -7.39
N THR A 426 72.29 -11.95 -6.52
CA THR A 426 72.63 -11.13 -5.35
C THR A 426 72.34 -11.95 -4.10
N MET A 427 73.41 -12.32 -3.39
CA MET A 427 73.38 -12.92 -2.06
C MET A 427 72.91 -11.91 -1.01
N ASP A 428 71.89 -12.27 -0.24
CA ASP A 428 71.58 -11.60 1.02
C ASP A 428 72.60 -11.98 2.09
N ILE A 429 73.45 -11.02 2.48
CA ILE A 429 74.22 -11.07 3.72
C ILE A 429 73.40 -10.25 4.73
N GLY A 430 72.77 -10.95 5.68
CA GLY A 430 71.72 -10.39 6.51
C GLY A 430 72.12 -9.23 7.44
N SER A 431 71.10 -8.60 8.01
CA SER A 431 71.25 -7.79 9.23
C SER A 431 70.04 -7.95 10.15
N VAL A 432 70.29 -8.72 11.20
CA VAL A 432 69.94 -8.51 12.62
C VAL A 432 68.59 -7.86 12.97
N LEU A 433 67.79 -8.62 13.71
CA LEU A 433 66.69 -8.18 14.58
C LEU A 433 67.09 -6.98 15.46
N ILE A 434 66.38 -5.86 15.32
CA ILE A 434 65.76 -5.15 16.45
C ILE A 434 64.31 -4.83 16.06
#